data_AF-I7IW72-F1
#
_entry.id   AF-I7IW72-F1
#
_cell.length_a   1.000
_cell.length_b   1.000
_cell.length_c   1.000
_cell.angle_alpha   90.00
_cell.angle_beta   90.00
_cell.angle_gamma   90.00
#
_symmetry.space_group_name_H-M   'P 1'
#
loop_
_entity.id
_entity.type
_entity.pdbx_description
1 polymer ?
#
loop_
_entity_poly.entity_id
_entity_poly.type
_entity_poly.pdbx_seq_one_letter_code
_entity_poly.pdbx_strand_id
1 'polypeptide(L)'
;MASLNDVQLTPNEILKKQFRSKMKGYDQDEVDSYLDTIISDYEVFANIIEGLQSQISELKSELSNAQQRSVKAEPEDDVKTYRPTSSSYGSNMNSYSTEPESSEITTNVAMLQRISTLERKVYNLEQRMNAQDRTYQAN
;
A
#
# COMPACT_ATOMS: atom_id res chain seq x y z
N MET A 1 -19.07 -6.53 0.92
CA MET A 1 -18.93 -5.72 -0.32
C MET A 1 -19.44 -6.56 -1.46
N ALA A 2 -20.20 -5.99 -2.40
CA ALA A 2 -20.58 -6.69 -3.62
C ALA A 2 -19.32 -7.02 -4.44
N SER A 3 -19.27 -8.21 -5.01
CA SER A 3 -18.18 -8.68 -5.87
C SER A 3 -18.60 -8.59 -7.34
N LEU A 4 -17.63 -8.59 -8.26
CA LEU A 4 -17.89 -8.52 -9.70
C LEU A 4 -18.83 -9.64 -10.19
N ASN A 5 -18.81 -10.80 -9.53
CA ASN A 5 -19.68 -11.94 -9.80
C ASN A 5 -21.15 -11.74 -9.35
N ASP A 6 -21.43 -10.70 -8.57
CA ASP A 6 -22.80 -10.36 -8.15
C ASP A 6 -23.54 -9.55 -9.24
N VAL A 7 -22.82 -9.11 -10.29
CA VAL A 7 -23.41 -8.43 -11.46
C VAL A 7 -24.09 -9.48 -12.35
N GLN A 8 -25.41 -9.34 -12.49
CA GLN A 8 -26.25 -10.37 -13.14
C GLN A 8 -26.42 -10.17 -14.65
N LEU A 9 -26.11 -8.99 -15.17
CA LEU A 9 -26.40 -8.61 -16.55
C LEU A 9 -25.15 -8.02 -17.19
N THR A 10 -24.94 -8.38 -18.45
CA THR A 10 -23.97 -7.74 -19.33
C THR A 10 -24.67 -6.76 -20.29
N PRO A 11 -23.96 -5.74 -20.83
CA PRO A 11 -24.53 -4.82 -21.82
C PRO A 11 -25.23 -5.55 -22.99
N ASN A 12 -24.61 -6.63 -23.47
CA ASN A 12 -25.12 -7.45 -24.57
C ASN A 12 -26.40 -8.22 -24.21
N GLU A 13 -26.53 -8.67 -22.95
CA GLU A 13 -27.74 -9.33 -22.47
C GLU A 13 -28.91 -8.36 -22.32
N ILE A 14 -28.62 -7.11 -21.92
CA ILE A 14 -29.62 -6.04 -21.85
C ILE A 14 -30.11 -5.70 -23.26
N LEU A 15 -29.18 -5.53 -24.22
CA LEU A 15 -29.50 -5.24 -25.63
C LEU A 15 -30.38 -6.32 -26.28
N LYS A 16 -30.10 -7.60 -26.00
CA LYS A 16 -30.84 -8.74 -26.56
C LYS A 16 -32.12 -9.06 -25.79
N LYS A 17 -32.43 -8.32 -24.73
CA LYS A 17 -33.59 -8.60 -23.89
C LYS A 17 -34.86 -8.31 -24.66
N GLN A 18 -35.75 -9.30 -24.72
CA GLN A 18 -37.09 -9.14 -25.28
C GLN A 18 -38.12 -9.22 -24.16
N PHE A 19 -38.95 -8.18 -24.03
CA PHE A 19 -40.03 -8.14 -23.05
C PHE A 19 -41.32 -8.71 -23.65
N ARG A 20 -42.12 -9.38 -22.82
CA ARG A 20 -43.45 -9.81 -23.23
C ARG A 20 -44.38 -8.61 -23.24
N SER A 21 -44.99 -8.31 -24.39
CA SER A 21 -46.03 -7.29 -24.47
C SER A 21 -47.32 -7.76 -23.79
N LYS A 22 -47.96 -6.85 -23.05
CA LYS A 22 -49.26 -7.05 -22.40
C LYS A 22 -50.14 -5.84 -22.70
N MET A 23 -51.46 -6.06 -22.71
CA MET A 23 -52.47 -5.05 -23.09
C MET A 23 -52.42 -3.74 -22.26
N LYS A 24 -51.84 -3.79 -21.05
CA LYS A 24 -51.36 -2.62 -20.31
C LYS A 24 -49.89 -2.85 -20.00
N GLY A 25 -49.04 -1.91 -20.38
CA GLY A 25 -47.59 -1.97 -20.20
C GLY A 25 -46.96 -0.62 -20.49
N TYR A 26 -45.65 -0.56 -20.30
CA TYR A 26 -44.85 0.59 -20.73
C TYR A 26 -44.77 0.65 -22.25
N ASP A 27 -44.54 1.86 -22.76
CA ASP A 27 -44.26 2.07 -24.17
C ASP A 27 -42.92 1.42 -24.52
N GLN A 28 -42.87 0.67 -25.62
CA GLN A 28 -41.67 -0.05 -26.01
C GLN A 28 -40.53 0.90 -26.38
N ASP A 29 -40.84 2.01 -27.08
CA ASP A 29 -39.82 2.96 -27.54
C ASP A 29 -39.22 3.74 -26.36
N GLU A 30 -40.03 4.05 -25.34
CA GLU A 30 -39.56 4.67 -24.09
C GLU A 30 -38.65 3.72 -23.31
N VAL A 31 -39.04 2.45 -23.20
CA VAL A 31 -38.21 1.42 -22.53
C VAL A 31 -36.90 1.22 -23.28
N ASP A 32 -36.93 1.09 -24.61
CA ASP A 32 -35.73 0.87 -25.42
C ASP A 32 -34.77 2.07 -25.29
N SER A 33 -35.27 3.30 -25.38
CA SER A 33 -34.47 4.53 -25.18
C SER A 33 -33.83 4.58 -23.78
N TYR A 34 -34.55 4.13 -22.76
CA TYR A 34 -34.02 4.06 -21.39
C TYR A 34 -32.97 2.94 -21.25
N LEU A 35 -33.18 1.79 -21.91
CA LEU A 35 -32.22 0.69 -21.91
C LEU A 35 -30.93 1.04 -22.64
N ASP A 36 -30.97 1.84 -23.69
CA ASP A 36 -29.75 2.36 -24.36
C ASP A 36 -28.88 3.16 -23.39
N THR A 37 -29.50 3.96 -22.52
CA THR A 37 -28.78 4.71 -21.47
C THR A 37 -28.15 3.75 -20.46
N ILE A 38 -28.90 2.74 -20.00
CA ILE A 38 -28.38 1.74 -19.07
C ILE A 38 -27.22 0.95 -19.69
N ILE A 39 -27.31 0.57 -20.96
CA ILE A 39 -26.24 -0.13 -21.68
C ILE A 39 -24.97 0.73 -21.67
N SER A 40 -25.08 2.01 -22.03
CA SER A 40 -23.96 2.95 -21.98
C SER A 40 -23.33 3.03 -20.58
N ASP A 41 -24.16 3.14 -19.54
CA ASP A 41 -23.65 3.19 -18.15
C ASP A 41 -22.92 1.90 -17.75
N TYR A 42 -23.43 0.73 -18.16
CA TYR A 42 -22.74 -0.55 -17.89
C TYR A 42 -21.37 -0.62 -18.58
N GLU A 43 -21.23 -0.10 -19.79
CA GLU A 43 -19.93 0.00 -20.48
C GLU A 43 -18.99 0.97 -19.76
N VAL A 44 -19.50 2.12 -19.32
CA VAL A 44 -18.72 3.09 -18.53
C VAL A 44 -18.24 2.46 -17.22
N PHE A 45 -19.10 1.72 -16.51
CA PHE A 45 -18.71 1.02 -15.28
C PHE A 45 -17.65 -0.05 -15.54
N ALA A 46 -17.75 -0.82 -16.62
CA ALA A 46 -16.73 -1.80 -16.99
C ALA A 46 -15.36 -1.12 -17.18
N ASN A 47 -15.33 -0.01 -17.94
CA ASN A 47 -14.10 0.77 -18.17
C ASN A 47 -13.50 1.33 -16.87
N ILE A 48 -14.34 1.86 -15.97
CA ILE A 48 -13.89 2.37 -14.66
C ILE A 48 -13.26 1.25 -13.83
N ILE A 49 -13.91 0.08 -13.80
CA ILE A 49 -13.42 -1.07 -13.02
C ILE A 49 -12.08 -1.56 -13.57
N GLU A 50 -11.95 -1.70 -14.89
CA GLU A 50 -10.69 -2.06 -15.54
C GLU A 50 -9.59 -1.04 -15.24
N GLY A 51 -9.89 0.26 -15.35
CA GLY A 51 -8.96 1.34 -15.03
C GLY A 51 -8.50 1.32 -13.57
N LEU A 52 -9.39 1.03 -12.62
CA LEU A 52 -9.04 0.88 -11.21
C LEU A 52 -8.19 -0.36 -10.96
N GLN A 53 -8.51 -1.48 -11.61
CA GLN A 53 -7.70 -2.71 -11.50
C GLN A 53 -6.30 -2.52 -12.06
N SER A 54 -6.13 -1.80 -13.17
CA SER A 54 -4.82 -1.44 -13.72
C SER A 54 -4.01 -0.60 -12.73
N GLN A 55 -4.60 0.47 -12.19
CA GLN A 55 -3.94 1.33 -11.20
C GLN A 55 -3.53 0.55 -9.95
N ILE A 56 -4.39 -0.34 -9.44
CA ILE A 56 -4.06 -1.20 -8.30
C ILE A 56 -2.89 -2.12 -8.64
N SER A 57 -2.86 -2.69 -9.85
CA SER A 57 -1.78 -3.56 -10.31
C SER A 57 -0.45 -2.80 -10.42
N GLU A 58 -0.47 -1.61 -11.01
CA GLU A 58 0.69 -0.72 -11.15
C GLU A 58 1.26 -0.34 -9.76
N LEU A 59 0.40 0.17 -8.87
CA LEU A 59 0.82 0.55 -7.51
C LEU A 59 1.39 -0.63 -6.71
N LYS A 60 0.79 -1.83 -6.85
CA LYS A 60 1.32 -3.04 -6.21
C LYS A 60 2.69 -3.43 -6.76
N SER A 61 2.90 -3.28 -8.06
CA SER A 61 4.19 -3.54 -8.71
C SER A 61 5.26 -2.55 -8.22
N GLU A 62 4.94 -1.26 -8.16
CA GLU A 62 5.84 -0.23 -7.63
C GLU A 62 6.25 -0.51 -6.18
N LEU A 63 5.28 -0.87 -5.33
CA LEU A 63 5.54 -1.20 -3.93
C LEU A 63 6.46 -2.43 -3.81
N SER A 64 6.20 -3.47 -4.60
CA SER A 64 7.06 -4.66 -4.65
C SER A 64 8.49 -4.33 -5.09
N ASN A 65 8.64 -3.51 -6.14
CA ASN A 65 9.95 -3.07 -6.63
C ASN A 65 10.70 -2.21 -5.59
N ALA A 66 10.00 -1.34 -4.87
CA ALA A 66 10.58 -0.54 -3.79
C ALA A 66 11.04 -1.42 -2.60
N GLN A 67 10.27 -2.45 -2.25
CA GLN A 67 10.64 -3.44 -1.25
C GLN A 67 11.85 -4.28 -1.69
N GLN A 68 11.92 -4.71 -2.96
CA GLN A 68 13.07 -5.46 -3.45
C GLN A 68 14.36 -4.62 -3.48
N ARG A 69 14.26 -3.31 -3.74
CA ARG A 69 15.41 -2.39 -3.65
C ARG A 69 15.91 -2.19 -2.22
N SER A 70 15.06 -2.35 -1.19
CA SER A 70 15.52 -2.29 0.20
C SER A 70 16.15 -3.61 0.69
N VAL A 71 15.88 -4.75 0.05
CA VAL A 71 16.50 -6.05 0.43
C VAL A 71 17.81 -6.34 -0.33
N LYS A 72 18.04 -5.72 -1.51
CA LYS A 72 19.27 -5.98 -2.30
C LYS A 72 20.47 -5.09 -1.93
N ALA A 73 20.43 -4.44 -0.78
CA ALA A 73 21.57 -3.75 -0.20
C ALA A 73 22.22 -4.63 0.88
N GLU A 74 23.05 -5.60 0.46
CA GLU A 74 24.05 -6.30 1.31
C GLU A 74 25.03 -7.07 0.40
N PRO A 75 26.27 -7.44 0.80
CA PRO A 75 27.07 -7.19 2.03
C PRO A 75 28.44 -6.52 1.68
N GLU A 76 29.32 -6.02 2.57
CA GLU A 76 30.21 -6.68 3.52
C GLU A 76 31.02 -5.55 4.22
N ASP A 77 31.01 -5.47 5.54
CA ASP A 77 32.25 -5.21 6.29
C ASP A 77 32.06 -5.82 7.68
N ASP A 78 32.87 -6.83 7.92
CA ASP A 78 32.78 -7.79 9.01
C ASP A 78 33.16 -7.11 10.34
N VAL A 79 32.18 -6.49 11.01
CA VAL A 79 32.37 -5.99 12.39
C VAL A 79 31.21 -6.42 13.27
N LYS A 80 31.42 -7.57 13.91
CA LYS A 80 30.66 -8.11 15.03
C LYS A 80 30.45 -7.05 16.12
N THR A 81 29.34 -6.32 16.06
CA THR A 81 28.93 -5.36 17.09
C THR A 81 27.43 -5.45 17.37
N TYR A 82 27.09 -5.08 18.61
CA TYR A 82 25.89 -5.45 19.37
C TYR A 82 24.57 -5.41 18.58
N ARG A 83 23.99 -6.59 18.31
CA ARG A 83 22.55 -6.73 18.04
C ARG A 83 21.83 -6.61 19.39
N PRO A 84 20.96 -5.62 19.63
CA PRO A 84 19.95 -5.82 20.65
C PRO A 84 19.09 -6.96 20.13
N THR A 85 19.21 -8.13 20.74
CA THR A 85 18.21 -9.17 20.58
C THR A 85 16.88 -8.50 20.95
N SER A 86 15.89 -8.59 20.08
CA SER A 86 14.51 -8.34 20.44
C SER A 86 14.13 -9.41 21.47
N SER A 87 14.59 -9.23 22.71
CA SER A 87 14.06 -9.94 23.85
C SER A 87 12.64 -9.43 23.99
N SER A 88 11.72 -10.20 23.44
CA SER A 88 10.43 -10.51 24.05
C SER A 88 10.08 -9.59 25.22
N TYR A 89 9.47 -8.43 24.93
CA TYR A 89 8.60 -7.77 25.90
C TYR A 89 7.16 -8.21 25.61
N GLY A 90 6.96 -9.52 25.80
CA GLY A 90 5.65 -10.00 26.23
C GLY A 90 5.56 -9.82 27.73
N SER A 91 4.53 -9.08 28.15
CA SER A 91 3.89 -9.05 29.48
C SER A 91 4.13 -7.85 30.38
N ASN A 92 3.01 -7.14 30.58
CA ASN A 92 2.53 -6.51 31.81
C ASN A 92 3.41 -5.46 32.51
N MET A 93 3.04 -4.19 32.30
CA MET A 93 3.01 -3.25 33.40
C MET A 93 1.77 -2.36 33.29
N ASN A 94 0.77 -2.69 34.11
CA ASN A 94 -0.34 -1.81 34.43
C ASN A 94 0.19 -0.74 35.38
N SER A 95 0.12 0.55 35.03
CA SER A 95 -0.12 1.65 36.00
C SER A 95 -0.11 3.02 35.32
N TYR A 96 -1.12 3.80 35.68
CA TYR A 96 -1.28 5.24 35.54
C TYR A 96 -1.65 5.80 34.16
N SER A 97 -2.97 5.92 33.99
CA SER A 97 -3.73 6.95 33.29
C SER A 97 -2.93 8.15 32.80
N THR A 98 -2.73 8.23 31.50
CA THR A 98 -2.92 9.40 30.63
C THR A 98 -2.79 8.84 29.23
N GLU A 99 -3.85 8.85 28.42
CA GLU A 99 -3.77 8.37 27.04
C GLU A 99 -2.88 9.30 26.20
N PRO A 100 -1.89 8.75 25.46
CA PRO A 100 -1.45 9.35 24.22
C PRO A 100 -1.79 8.41 23.07
N GLU A 101 -2.11 9.02 21.94
CA GLU A 101 -2.64 8.35 20.76
C GLU A 101 -1.74 7.19 20.29
N SER A 102 -2.33 6.05 19.96
CA SER A 102 -1.63 4.88 19.39
C SER A 102 -0.76 5.21 18.16
N SER A 103 -1.09 6.28 17.43
CA SER A 103 -0.30 6.90 16.35
C SER A 103 1.05 7.41 16.84
N GLU A 104 1.11 8.06 18.00
CA GLU A 104 2.35 8.58 18.58
C GLU A 104 3.30 7.47 19.00
N ILE A 105 2.80 6.35 19.54
CA ILE A 105 3.65 5.22 19.94
C ILE A 105 4.40 4.65 18.73
N THR A 106 3.73 4.48 17.58
CA THR A 106 4.39 4.02 16.34
C THR A 106 5.41 5.04 15.81
N THR A 107 5.12 6.33 15.97
CA THR A 107 6.01 7.42 15.56
C THR A 107 7.24 7.51 16.47
N ASN A 108 7.06 7.34 17.76
CA ASN A 108 8.14 7.31 18.75
C ASN A 108 9.09 6.14 18.48
N VAL A 109 8.55 4.97 18.13
CA VAL A 109 9.36 3.81 17.70
C VAL A 109 10.14 4.12 16.41
N ALA A 110 9.52 4.77 15.43
CA ALA A 110 10.20 5.18 14.20
C ALA A 110 11.29 6.24 14.44
N MET A 111 11.07 7.19 15.37
CA MET A 111 12.09 8.16 15.78
C MET A 111 13.27 7.48 16.46
N LEU A 112 13.02 6.54 17.39
CA LEU A 112 14.08 5.78 18.05
C LEU A 112 14.91 5.00 17.03
N GLN A 113 14.28 4.34 16.06
CA GLN A 113 14.98 3.64 14.98
C GLN A 113 15.83 4.60 14.12
N ARG A 114 15.30 5.80 13.82
CA ARG A 114 16.02 6.82 13.05
C ARG A 114 17.22 7.36 13.83
N ILE A 115 17.08 7.64 15.12
CA ILE A 115 18.17 8.09 16.00
C ILE A 115 19.25 7.02 16.07
N SER A 116 18.91 5.76 16.35
CA SER A 116 19.89 4.67 16.40
C SER A 116 20.64 4.48 15.06
N THR A 117 19.98 4.74 13.94
CA THR A 117 20.63 4.70 12.61
C THR A 117 21.56 5.88 12.40
N LEU A 118 21.18 7.08 12.85
CA LEU A 118 22.02 8.27 12.77
C LEU A 118 23.25 8.16 13.67
N GLU A 119 23.10 7.68 14.91
CA GLU A 119 24.22 7.42 15.83
C GLU A 119 25.23 6.44 15.22
N ARG A 120 24.76 5.37 14.57
CA ARG A 120 25.62 4.43 13.82
C ARG A 120 26.43 5.12 12.71
N LYS A 121 25.77 5.98 11.93
CA LYS A 121 26.44 6.70 10.81
C LYS A 121 27.46 7.70 11.32
N VAL A 122 27.11 8.48 12.34
CA VAL A 122 28.00 9.46 12.98
C VAL A 122 29.23 8.76 13.54
N TYR A 123 29.04 7.67 14.28
CA TYR A 123 30.16 6.89 14.81
C TYR A 123 31.11 6.39 13.70
N ASN A 124 30.58 5.82 12.62
CA ASN A 124 31.41 5.37 11.50
C ASN A 124 32.14 6.52 10.79
N LEU A 125 31.50 7.68 10.65
CA LEU A 125 32.11 8.88 10.08
C LEU A 125 33.23 9.42 10.97
N GLU A 126 33.02 9.48 12.29
CA GLU A 126 34.04 9.89 13.26
C GLU A 126 35.27 8.97 13.21
N GLN A 127 35.06 7.66 13.12
CA GLN A 127 36.17 6.70 13.00
C GLN A 127 36.99 6.91 11.72
N ARG A 128 36.32 7.19 10.59
CA ARG A 128 36.98 7.48 9.32
C ARG A 128 37.75 8.80 9.35
N MET A 129 37.19 9.84 9.95
CA MET A 129 37.86 11.14 10.09
C MET A 129 39.10 11.02 10.99
N ASN A 130 38.96 10.38 12.15
CA ASN A 130 40.07 10.16 13.08
C ASN A 130 41.18 9.29 12.48
N ALA A 131 40.85 8.35 11.59
CA ALA A 131 41.83 7.57 10.86
C ALA A 131 42.58 8.42 9.81
N GLN A 132 41.90 9.33 9.11
CA GLN A 132 42.54 10.25 8.16
C GLN A 132 43.46 11.25 8.88
N ASP A 133 43.04 11.83 10.00
CA ASP A 133 43.84 12.80 10.74
C ASP A 133 45.16 12.19 11.26
N ARG A 134 45.16 10.91 11.63
CA ARG A 134 46.38 10.19 12.01
C ARG A 134 47.33 9.96 10.85
N THR A 135 46.83 9.78 9.63
CA THR A 135 47.68 9.64 8.44
C THR A 135 48.35 10.93 7.99
N TYR A 136 47.79 12.10 8.35
CA TYR A 136 48.39 13.41 8.03
C TYR A 136 49.42 13.90 9.06
N GLN A 137 49.48 13.32 10.27
CA GLN A 137 50.47 13.68 11.29
C GLN A 137 51.74 12.80 11.25
N ALA A 138 51.77 11.76 10.41
CA ALA A 138 52.86 10.77 10.36
C ALA A 138 53.86 10.97 9.19
N ASN A 139 53.77 12.08 8.45
CA ASN A 139 54.73 12.46 7.39
C ASN A 139 55.43 13.77 7.74
#